data_AF-A0A9E3MDZ3-F1
#
_entry.id   AF-A0A9E3MDZ3-F1
#
_cell.length_a   1.000
_cell.length_b   1.000
_cell.length_c   1.000
_cell.angle_alpha   90.00
_cell.angle_beta   90.00
_cell.angle_gamma   90.00
#
_symmetry.space_group_name_H-M   'P 1'
#
loop_
_entity.id
_entity.type
_entity.pdbx_description
1 polymer ?
#
loop_
_entity_poly.entity_id
_entity_poly.type
_entity_poly.pdbx_seq_one_letter_code
_entity_poly.pdbx_strand_id
1 'polypeptide(L)'
;MLNFNELSQFNRDGYTVLDSIIPNDVLEDIQRAARQMSETEPLRSSWNERSCFRREAFCRLLDAPELIELAVQLIGEDVQLLQFDMLRTRSGDAEPEWHRDVEFAAGKTLAVSIAIYLQDTPAGAGPLRLVPGSHRQDDGPPRSLGDLEGGIAVPVPAGAAVVHDAALWHAGTIDGPSVDCWALFPIFGKFWIKRRDLGCTQPPPARILGLTDPLKRQLLGFALRPGVQSYLGDLDQYNRRGDPGLDFTQHS
;
A
#
# COMPACT_ATOMS: atom_id res chain seq x y z
N MET A 1 2.63 3.35 15.19
CA MET A 1 1.18 3.10 15.35
C MET A 1 0.39 4.39 15.18
N LEU A 2 -0.79 4.30 14.58
CA LEU A 2 -1.73 5.43 14.48
C LEU A 2 -2.28 5.79 15.86
N ASN A 3 -2.33 7.08 16.16
CA ASN A 3 -3.08 7.60 17.30
C ASN A 3 -4.59 7.57 17.03
N PHE A 4 -5.39 7.91 18.05
CA PHE A 4 -6.86 7.87 17.96
C PHE A 4 -7.42 8.73 16.81
N ASN A 5 -6.86 9.93 16.57
CA ASN A 5 -7.34 10.84 15.53
C ASN A 5 -7.01 10.31 14.14
N GLU A 6 -5.77 9.83 13.94
CA GLU A 6 -5.32 9.22 12.68
C GLU A 6 -6.12 7.96 12.35
N LEU A 7 -6.36 7.08 13.32
CA LEU A 7 -7.19 5.88 13.12
C LEU A 7 -8.65 6.24 12.83
N SER A 8 -9.19 7.24 13.54
CA SER A 8 -10.55 7.72 13.28
C SER A 8 -10.69 8.35 11.89
N GLN A 9 -9.67 9.09 11.43
CA GLN A 9 -9.60 9.60 10.07
C GLN A 9 -9.52 8.46 9.06
N PHE A 10 -8.63 7.50 9.26
CA PHE A 10 -8.50 6.35 8.36
C PHE A 10 -9.82 5.59 8.23
N ASN A 11 -10.54 5.33 9.33
CA ASN A 11 -11.82 4.64 9.26
C ASN A 11 -12.90 5.46 8.53
N ARG A 12 -12.96 6.77 8.78
CA ARG A 12 -13.98 7.68 8.21
C ARG A 12 -13.68 8.08 6.76
N ASP A 13 -12.43 8.31 6.42
CA ASP A 13 -12.03 8.90 5.14
C ASP A 13 -11.27 7.89 4.26
N GLY A 14 -10.89 6.75 4.81
CA GLY A 14 -10.18 5.67 4.11
C GLY A 14 -8.70 5.95 3.90
N TYR A 15 -8.17 7.04 4.45
CA TYR A 15 -6.74 7.36 4.40
C TYR A 15 -6.27 8.14 5.63
N THR A 16 -4.95 8.16 5.85
CA THR A 16 -4.25 9.05 6.76
C THR A 16 -2.86 9.36 6.19
N VAL A 17 -2.22 10.44 6.67
CA VAL A 17 -0.87 10.82 6.27
C VAL A 17 0.05 10.74 7.49
N LEU A 18 1.24 10.17 7.31
CA LEU A 18 2.26 10.06 8.34
C LEU A 18 3.53 10.76 7.85
N ASP A 19 4.15 11.58 8.71
CA ASP A 19 5.38 12.31 8.36
C ASP A 19 6.57 11.39 8.09
N SER A 20 6.59 10.22 8.71
CA SER A 20 7.55 9.15 8.44
C SER A 20 7.03 7.80 8.91
N ILE A 21 7.33 6.75 8.15
CA ILE A 21 7.00 5.35 8.49
C ILE A 21 8.22 4.41 8.37
N ILE A 22 9.38 4.95 7.99
CA ILE A 22 10.63 4.20 7.86
C ILE A 22 11.77 4.99 8.48
N PRO A 23 12.79 4.31 9.05
CA PRO A 23 13.98 4.99 9.56
C PRO A 23 14.69 5.82 8.48
N ASN A 24 15.26 6.97 8.87
CA ASN A 24 15.92 7.88 7.93
C ASN A 24 17.09 7.23 7.18
N ASP A 25 17.86 6.36 7.83
CA ASP A 25 18.96 5.65 7.20
C ASP A 25 18.47 4.62 6.17
N VAL A 26 17.30 4.01 6.41
CA VAL A 26 16.62 3.14 5.42
C VAL A 26 16.14 3.96 4.22
N LEU A 27 15.55 5.15 4.46
CA LEU A 27 15.14 6.06 3.40
C LEU A 27 16.33 6.49 2.53
N GLU A 28 17.44 6.89 3.13
CA GLU A 28 18.66 7.32 2.41
C GLU A 28 19.27 6.20 1.56
N ASP A 29 19.31 4.97 2.09
CA ASP A 29 19.79 3.81 1.34
C ASP A 29 18.90 3.49 0.14
N ILE A 30 17.58 3.55 0.32
CA ILE A 30 16.60 3.33 -0.75
C ILE A 30 16.72 4.43 -1.80
N GLN A 31 16.83 5.69 -1.42
CA GLN A 31 17.05 6.80 -2.34
C GLN A 31 18.32 6.61 -3.17
N ARG A 32 19.43 6.17 -2.55
CA ARG A 32 20.67 5.86 -3.26
C ARG A 32 20.49 4.71 -4.26
N ALA A 33 19.82 3.64 -3.85
CA ALA A 33 19.56 2.48 -4.70
C ALA A 33 18.62 2.83 -5.88
N ALA A 34 17.57 3.62 -5.63
CA ALA A 34 16.62 4.08 -6.65
C ALA A 34 17.33 4.92 -7.73
N ARG A 35 18.20 5.86 -7.33
CA ARG A 35 19.01 6.65 -8.28
C ARG A 35 19.90 5.77 -9.16
N GLN A 36 20.65 4.85 -8.56
CA GLN A 36 21.49 3.91 -9.30
C GLN A 36 20.69 3.04 -10.27
N MET A 37 19.52 2.54 -9.85
CA MET A 37 18.63 1.77 -10.71
C MET A 37 18.14 2.59 -11.91
N SER A 38 17.75 3.84 -11.69
CA SER A 38 17.34 4.75 -12.76
C SER A 38 18.46 5.07 -13.75
N GLU A 39 19.71 5.20 -13.29
CA GLU A 39 20.86 5.44 -14.17
C GLU A 39 21.13 4.23 -15.08
N THR A 40 20.97 3.01 -14.55
CA THR A 40 21.17 1.77 -15.32
C THR A 40 20.00 1.40 -16.22
N GLU A 41 18.78 1.80 -15.88
CA GLU A 41 17.54 1.44 -16.58
C GLU A 41 16.70 2.70 -16.90
N PRO A 42 17.21 3.66 -17.69
CA PRO A 42 16.64 5.02 -17.79
C PRO A 42 15.23 5.08 -18.40
N LEU A 43 14.88 4.10 -19.24
CA LEU A 43 13.55 4.01 -19.88
C LEU A 43 12.50 3.34 -18.98
N ARG A 44 12.91 2.73 -17.87
CA ARG A 44 11.99 2.05 -16.96
C ARG A 44 11.41 3.03 -15.95
N SER A 45 10.13 2.86 -15.62
CA SER A 45 9.39 3.68 -14.67
C SER A 45 8.79 2.88 -13.50
N SER A 46 8.93 1.56 -13.51
CA SER A 46 8.36 0.68 -12.47
C SER A 46 9.26 -0.52 -12.19
N TRP A 47 9.49 -0.80 -10.91
CA TRP A 47 10.28 -1.94 -10.42
C TRP A 47 9.50 -2.70 -9.35
N ASN A 48 9.08 -3.91 -9.70
CA ASN A 48 8.40 -4.80 -8.77
C ASN A 48 9.31 -5.36 -7.67
N GLU A 49 8.70 -6.04 -6.71
CA GLU A 49 9.34 -6.71 -5.58
C GLU A 49 10.59 -7.51 -5.98
N ARG A 50 10.53 -8.28 -7.07
CA ARG A 50 11.64 -9.15 -7.51
C ARG A 50 12.82 -8.34 -8.03
N SER A 51 12.55 -7.16 -8.58
CA SER A 51 13.56 -6.22 -9.05
C SER A 51 14.20 -5.47 -7.87
N CYS A 52 13.35 -4.98 -6.94
CA CYS A 52 13.75 -4.22 -5.77
C CYS A 52 14.52 -5.06 -4.75
N PHE A 53 14.01 -6.23 -4.37
CA PHE A 53 14.60 -7.09 -3.31
C PHE A 53 15.92 -7.76 -3.71
N ARG A 54 16.40 -7.57 -4.94
CA ARG A 54 17.79 -7.90 -5.32
C ARG A 54 18.81 -6.97 -4.65
N ARG A 55 18.40 -5.77 -4.23
CA ARG A 55 19.25 -4.84 -3.49
C ARG A 55 18.91 -4.88 -2.00
N GLU A 56 19.94 -4.75 -1.18
CA GLU A 56 19.79 -4.84 0.27
C GLU A 56 18.88 -3.74 0.83
N ALA A 57 19.04 -2.52 0.33
CA ALA A 57 18.29 -1.33 0.74
C ALA A 57 16.77 -1.56 0.84
N PHE A 58 16.15 -2.17 -0.18
CA PHE A 58 14.69 -2.36 -0.19
C PHE A 58 14.22 -3.45 0.78
N CYS A 59 15.02 -4.47 1.06
CA CYS A 59 14.59 -5.49 2.02
C CYS A 59 14.67 -5.00 3.47
N ARG A 60 15.38 -3.89 3.76
CA ARG A 60 15.38 -3.27 5.09
C ARG A 60 13.99 -2.79 5.50
N LEU A 61 13.05 -2.64 4.56
CA LEU A 61 11.64 -2.39 4.87
C LEU A 61 10.97 -3.54 5.62
N LEU A 62 11.46 -4.78 5.48
CA LEU A 62 11.01 -5.93 6.26
C LEU A 62 11.52 -5.89 7.71
N ASP A 63 12.34 -4.90 8.04
CA ASP A 63 12.89 -4.62 9.36
C ASP A 63 12.39 -3.29 9.94
N ALA A 64 11.47 -2.59 9.26
CA ALA A 64 10.93 -1.32 9.73
C ALA A 64 9.74 -1.56 10.69
N PRO A 65 9.92 -1.45 12.01
CA PRO A 65 8.89 -1.83 12.96
C PRO A 65 7.65 -0.95 12.82
N GLU A 66 7.80 0.36 12.59
CA GLU A 66 6.66 1.28 12.47
C GLU A 66 5.76 0.93 11.28
N LEU A 67 6.34 0.52 10.15
CA LEU A 67 5.63 0.06 8.96
C LEU A 67 4.86 -1.25 9.24
N ILE A 68 5.52 -2.21 9.88
CA ILE A 68 4.93 -3.53 10.17
C ILE A 68 3.84 -3.41 11.23
N GLU A 69 4.08 -2.66 12.31
CA GLU A 69 3.11 -2.41 13.37
C GLU A 69 1.88 -1.65 12.85
N LEU A 70 2.07 -0.70 11.94
CA LEU A 70 0.96 -0.04 11.25
C LEU A 70 0.10 -1.05 10.47
N ALA A 71 0.75 -1.93 9.69
CA ALA A 71 0.04 -2.94 8.92
C ALA A 71 -0.70 -3.94 9.84
N VAL A 72 -0.09 -4.35 10.95
CA VAL A 72 -0.72 -5.19 11.99
C VAL A 72 -1.90 -4.47 12.65
N GLN A 73 -1.77 -3.19 12.98
CA GLN A 73 -2.84 -2.40 13.59
C GLN A 73 -4.07 -2.29 12.68
N LEU A 74 -3.86 -2.10 11.37
CA LEU A 74 -4.95 -1.88 10.41
C LEU A 74 -5.57 -3.19 9.88
N ILE A 75 -4.78 -4.26 9.74
CA ILE A 75 -5.21 -5.52 9.13
C ILE A 75 -5.38 -6.62 10.16
N GLY A 76 -4.50 -6.71 11.16
CA GLY A 76 -4.41 -7.79 12.14
C GLY A 76 -3.12 -8.61 12.05
N GLU A 77 -2.95 -9.55 12.97
CA GLU A 77 -1.72 -10.32 13.15
C GLU A 77 -1.36 -11.23 11.97
N ASP A 78 -2.35 -11.66 11.18
CA ASP A 78 -2.22 -12.46 9.97
C ASP A 78 -1.94 -11.59 8.73
N VAL A 79 -1.12 -10.55 8.87
CA VAL A 79 -0.74 -9.69 7.75
C VAL A 79 0.37 -10.30 6.88
N GLN A 80 0.30 -10.04 5.57
CA GLN A 80 1.35 -10.30 4.58
C GLN A 80 1.49 -9.12 3.60
N LEU A 81 2.61 -9.06 2.89
CA LEU A 81 2.89 -8.14 1.77
C LEU A 81 2.34 -8.74 0.47
N LEU A 82 1.22 -8.22 -0.01
CA LEU A 82 0.57 -8.68 -1.24
C LEU A 82 1.30 -8.23 -2.50
N GLN A 83 1.89 -7.03 -2.46
CA GLN A 83 2.61 -6.43 -3.58
C GLN A 83 3.64 -5.43 -3.04
N PHE A 84 4.70 -5.20 -3.82
CA PHE A 84 5.66 -4.14 -3.59
C PHE A 84 6.14 -3.62 -4.94
N ASP A 85 5.98 -2.34 -5.18
CA ASP A 85 6.52 -1.67 -6.36
C ASP A 85 7.23 -0.38 -5.97
N MET A 86 8.31 -0.06 -6.68
CA MET A 86 8.86 1.28 -6.74
C MET A 86 8.44 1.89 -8.08
N LEU A 87 7.80 3.06 -8.05
CA LEU A 87 7.39 3.78 -9.24
C LEU A 87 8.17 5.09 -9.36
N ARG A 88 8.47 5.44 -10.61
CA ARG A 88 8.96 6.75 -11.04
C ARG A 88 7.93 7.34 -11.98
N THR A 89 7.34 8.46 -11.59
CA THR A 89 6.42 9.24 -12.43
C THR A 89 7.13 10.49 -12.91
N ARG A 90 7.08 10.75 -14.22
CA ARG A 90 7.64 11.95 -14.86
C ARG A 90 6.56 12.69 -15.64
N SER A 91 6.68 14.01 -15.73
CA SER A 91 5.88 14.80 -16.67
C SER A 91 5.96 14.21 -18.09
N GLY A 92 4.80 13.91 -18.67
CA GLY A 92 4.68 13.27 -19.99
C GLY A 92 4.53 11.74 -19.97
N ASP A 93 4.62 11.10 -18.80
CA ASP A 93 4.13 9.73 -18.63
C ASP A 93 2.60 9.68 -18.82
N ALA A 94 2.06 8.49 -19.10
CA ALA A 94 0.62 8.31 -19.26
C ALA A 94 -0.11 8.61 -17.93
N GLU A 95 -1.18 9.40 -18.00
CA GLU A 95 -1.99 9.69 -16.82
C GLU A 95 -2.66 8.39 -16.32
N PRO A 96 -2.52 8.06 -15.03
CA PRO A 96 -3.20 6.90 -14.47
C PRO A 96 -4.70 7.20 -14.31
N GLU A 97 -5.54 6.26 -14.74
CA GLU A 97 -6.98 6.29 -14.47
C GLU A 97 -7.26 6.20 -12.96
N TRP A 98 -8.40 6.75 -12.55
CA TRP A 98 -8.94 6.48 -11.21
C TRP A 98 -9.21 4.99 -11.04
N HIS A 99 -8.69 4.43 -9.96
CA HIS A 99 -8.81 3.01 -9.66
C HIS A 99 -8.84 2.75 -8.15
N ARG A 100 -8.99 1.47 -7.80
CA ARG A 100 -8.78 0.91 -6.47
C ARG A 100 -7.86 -0.30 -6.61
N ASP A 101 -7.04 -0.58 -5.61
CA ASP A 101 -6.06 -1.68 -5.65
C ASP A 101 -6.71 -3.06 -5.51
N VAL A 102 -7.91 -3.11 -4.94
CA VAL A 102 -8.72 -4.32 -4.79
C VAL A 102 -10.14 -4.09 -5.27
N GLU A 103 -10.71 -5.09 -5.94
CA GLU A 103 -12.07 -5.01 -6.51
C GLU A 103 -13.16 -5.47 -5.54
N PHE A 104 -12.80 -5.85 -4.32
CA PHE A 104 -13.74 -6.22 -3.28
C PHE A 104 -13.87 -5.10 -2.25
N ALA A 105 -15.07 -4.93 -1.75
CA ALA A 105 -15.39 -3.99 -0.69
C ALA A 105 -15.73 -4.82 0.56
N ALA A 106 -15.05 -4.57 1.69
CA ALA A 106 -15.30 -5.25 2.96
C ALA A 106 -15.73 -4.29 4.07
N GLY A 107 -16.45 -4.79 5.08
CA GLY A 107 -16.83 -4.02 6.27
C GLY A 107 -15.66 -3.69 7.22
N LYS A 108 -14.46 -4.14 6.88
CA LYS A 108 -13.20 -3.91 7.59
C LYS A 108 -12.06 -3.83 6.58
N THR A 109 -10.96 -3.21 6.95
CA THR A 109 -9.76 -3.17 6.12
C THR A 109 -9.14 -4.56 6.00
N LEU A 110 -9.09 -5.07 4.77
CA LEU A 110 -8.48 -6.37 4.44
C LEU A 110 -7.14 -6.22 3.74
N ALA A 111 -6.91 -5.06 3.13
CA ALA A 111 -5.66 -4.66 2.53
C ALA A 111 -5.47 -3.15 2.64
N VAL A 112 -4.23 -2.72 2.83
CA VAL A 112 -3.82 -1.31 2.94
C VAL A 112 -2.66 -1.07 1.99
N SER A 113 -2.74 0.03 1.26
CA SER A 113 -1.64 0.53 0.43
C SER A 113 -0.96 1.68 1.16
N ILE A 114 0.37 1.70 1.12
CA ILE A 114 1.18 2.68 1.82
C ILE A 114 2.13 3.29 0.79
N ALA A 115 1.79 4.48 0.30
CA ALA A 115 2.61 5.22 -0.65
C ALA A 115 3.70 6.00 0.10
N ILE A 116 4.94 5.50 0.10
CA ILE A 116 6.10 6.11 0.79
C ILE A 116 6.89 6.93 -0.22
N TYR A 117 6.95 8.25 -0.03
CA TYR A 117 7.57 9.16 -0.98
C TYR A 117 9.06 9.33 -0.71
N LEU A 118 9.88 9.21 -1.75
CA LEU A 118 11.35 9.32 -1.63
C LEU A 118 11.84 10.77 -1.76
N GLN A 119 10.94 11.72 -1.94
CA GLN A 119 11.21 13.13 -2.20
C GLN A 119 9.97 13.97 -1.89
N ASP A 120 10.14 15.28 -1.87
CA ASP A 120 9.03 16.21 -1.72
C ASP A 120 8.09 16.14 -2.93
N THR A 121 6.79 16.11 -2.64
CA THR A 121 5.72 16.14 -3.64
C THR A 121 4.82 17.36 -3.44
N PRO A 122 5.30 18.58 -3.77
CA PRO A 122 4.45 19.76 -3.70
C PRO A 122 3.21 19.64 -4.60
N ALA A 123 2.24 20.54 -4.41
CA ALA A 123 1.11 20.66 -5.31
C ALA A 123 1.62 20.87 -6.75
N GLY A 124 1.32 19.90 -7.63
CA GLY A 124 1.88 19.84 -8.99
C GLY A 124 3.12 18.97 -9.15
N ALA A 125 3.62 18.22 -8.16
CA ALA A 125 4.73 17.27 -8.36
C ALA A 125 4.24 15.82 -8.38
N GLY A 126 3.03 15.61 -8.88
CA GLY A 126 2.46 14.28 -8.96
C GLY A 126 1.97 13.67 -7.62
N PRO A 127 1.36 14.43 -6.68
CA PRO A 127 0.88 13.82 -5.43
C PRO A 127 -0.23 12.78 -5.71
N LEU A 128 -0.42 11.85 -4.78
CA LEU A 128 -1.55 10.94 -4.82
C LEU A 128 -2.84 11.77 -4.77
N ARG A 129 -3.79 11.46 -5.66
CA ARG A 129 -5.17 11.94 -5.60
C ARG A 129 -6.03 10.83 -5.01
N LEU A 130 -6.99 11.20 -4.17
CA LEU A 130 -7.92 10.25 -3.56
C LEU A 130 -9.31 10.87 -3.39
N VAL A 131 -10.34 10.03 -3.32
CA VAL A 131 -11.71 10.45 -2.97
C VAL A 131 -12.02 9.97 -1.54
N PRO A 132 -12.01 10.86 -0.53
CA PRO A 132 -12.25 10.48 0.86
C PRO A 132 -13.57 9.72 1.03
N GLY A 133 -13.54 8.60 1.77
CA GLY A 133 -14.70 7.78 2.09
C GLY A 133 -15.17 6.85 0.98
N SER A 134 -14.52 6.86 -0.19
CA SER A 134 -14.89 6.02 -1.34
C SER A 134 -14.60 4.53 -1.13
N HIS A 135 -13.76 4.16 -0.16
CA HIS A 135 -13.49 2.76 0.23
C HIS A 135 -14.72 2.00 0.73
N ARG A 136 -15.79 2.74 1.09
CA ARG A 136 -17.09 2.17 1.49
C ARG A 136 -18.03 1.93 0.31
N GLN A 137 -17.70 2.41 -0.88
CA GLN A 137 -18.53 2.21 -2.07
C GLN A 137 -18.37 0.77 -2.57
N ASP A 138 -19.48 0.16 -2.98
CA ASP A 138 -19.45 -1.16 -3.60
C ASP A 138 -18.94 -1.04 -5.05
N ASP A 139 -19.41 -0.02 -5.76
CA ASP A 139 -18.97 0.30 -7.12
C ASP A 139 -17.52 0.81 -7.13
N GLY A 140 -16.82 0.51 -8.22
CA GLY A 140 -15.50 1.08 -8.48
C GLY A 140 -15.59 2.54 -8.96
N PRO A 141 -14.47 3.26 -9.00
CA PRO A 141 -14.45 4.60 -9.57
C PRO A 141 -14.80 4.55 -11.07
N PRO A 142 -15.26 5.66 -11.66
CA PRO A 142 -15.30 5.78 -13.12
C PRO A 142 -13.88 5.62 -13.68
N ARG A 143 -13.76 4.95 -14.83
CA ARG A 143 -12.49 4.86 -15.59
C ARG A 143 -12.25 6.14 -16.38
N SER A 144 -12.09 7.25 -15.67
CA SER A 144 -11.79 8.56 -16.22
C SER A 144 -10.35 8.97 -15.90
N LEU A 145 -9.81 9.84 -16.75
CA LEU A 145 -8.59 10.60 -16.50
C LEU A 145 -8.95 11.98 -15.93
N GLY A 146 -7.99 12.69 -15.36
CA GLY A 146 -8.19 14.04 -14.83
C GLY A 146 -8.90 14.06 -13.47
N ASP A 147 -9.49 15.20 -13.13
CA ASP A 147 -10.14 15.41 -11.85
C ASP A 147 -11.46 14.63 -11.73
N LEU A 148 -11.72 14.15 -10.51
CA LEU A 148 -12.97 13.49 -10.14
C LEU A 148 -13.64 14.27 -9.01
N GLU A 149 -14.97 14.36 -9.05
CA GLU A 149 -15.74 15.06 -8.00
C GLU A 149 -15.45 14.47 -6.62
N GLY A 150 -15.17 15.35 -5.65
CA GLY A 150 -14.75 14.94 -4.30
C GLY A 150 -13.30 14.45 -4.20
N GLY A 151 -12.58 14.37 -5.31
CA GLY A 151 -11.15 14.08 -5.35
C GLY A 151 -10.33 15.21 -4.75
N ILE A 152 -9.34 14.85 -3.94
CA ILE A 152 -8.36 15.77 -3.36
C ILE A 152 -6.94 15.31 -3.69
N ALA A 153 -6.01 16.25 -3.81
CA ALA A 153 -4.58 15.98 -3.91
C ALA A 153 -3.93 15.99 -2.52
N VAL A 154 -3.00 15.06 -2.28
CA VAL A 154 -2.32 14.90 -0.99
C VAL A 154 -0.81 15.12 -1.15
N PRO A 155 -0.35 16.39 -1.14
CA PRO A 155 1.08 16.69 -1.20
C PRO A 155 1.76 16.32 0.11
N VAL A 156 2.94 15.70 0.03
CA VAL A 156 3.71 15.25 1.21
C VAL A 156 5.21 15.49 1.03
N PRO A 157 5.97 15.72 2.13
CA PRO A 157 7.43 15.82 2.07
C PRO A 157 8.10 14.46 1.84
N ALA A 158 9.39 14.47 1.53
CA ALA A 158 10.20 13.26 1.46
C ALA A 158 10.15 12.46 2.77
N GLY A 159 10.01 11.14 2.67
CA GLY A 159 9.92 10.22 3.80
C GLY A 159 8.50 10.02 4.34
N ALA A 160 7.58 10.93 4.02
CA ALA A 160 6.18 10.79 4.42
C ALA A 160 5.47 9.66 3.67
N ALA A 161 4.42 9.15 4.29
CA ALA A 161 3.60 8.08 3.77
C ALA A 161 2.12 8.49 3.71
N VAL A 162 1.51 8.28 2.55
CA VAL A 162 0.05 8.31 2.41
C VAL A 162 -0.46 6.88 2.57
N VAL A 163 -1.13 6.61 3.68
CA VAL A 163 -1.68 5.30 4.03
C VAL A 163 -3.15 5.30 3.65
N HIS A 164 -3.58 4.38 2.79
CA HIS A 164 -4.99 4.29 2.39
C HIS A 164 -5.49 2.85 2.32
N ASP A 165 -6.78 2.68 2.59
CA ASP A 165 -7.47 1.42 2.34
C ASP A 165 -7.33 1.06 0.86
N ALA A 166 -7.05 -0.20 0.55
CA ALA A 166 -6.84 -0.65 -0.82
C ALA A 166 -8.10 -0.50 -1.70
N ALA A 167 -9.30 -0.38 -1.10
CA ALA A 167 -10.55 -0.11 -1.82
C ALA A 167 -10.80 1.39 -2.05
N LEU A 168 -10.00 2.30 -1.47
CA LEU A 168 -10.14 3.74 -1.67
C LEU A 168 -9.86 4.09 -3.14
N TRP A 169 -10.72 4.90 -3.73
CA TRP A 169 -10.52 5.40 -5.08
C TRP A 169 -9.36 6.39 -5.08
N HIS A 170 -8.39 6.14 -5.94
CA HIS A 170 -7.19 6.95 -6.05
C HIS A 170 -6.64 6.97 -7.49
N ALA A 171 -5.80 7.95 -7.75
CA ALA A 171 -5.05 8.08 -8.99
C ALA A 171 -3.71 8.75 -8.71
N GLY A 172 -2.68 8.40 -9.47
CA GLY A 172 -1.48 9.23 -9.54
C GLY A 172 -1.76 10.56 -10.25
N THR A 173 -0.91 11.55 -10.03
CA THR A 173 -0.94 12.80 -10.78
C THR A 173 0.31 12.88 -11.66
N ILE A 174 0.16 13.33 -12.90
CA ILE A 174 1.29 13.54 -13.82
C ILE A 174 1.62 15.02 -14.05
N ASP A 175 0.78 15.92 -13.53
CA ASP A 175 0.89 17.35 -13.76
C ASP A 175 1.87 18.01 -12.78
N GLY A 176 3.05 18.37 -13.30
CA GLY A 176 3.86 19.56 -12.96
C GLY A 176 5.38 19.38 -13.13
N PRO A 177 6.27 20.06 -12.36
CA PRO A 177 7.57 20.47 -12.86
C PRO A 177 8.44 19.26 -13.23
N SER A 178 9.45 19.50 -14.07
CA SER A 178 10.34 18.55 -14.77
C SER A 178 11.18 17.59 -13.90
N VAL A 179 10.69 17.18 -12.74
CA VAL A 179 11.36 16.37 -11.73
C VAL A 179 10.61 15.05 -11.58
N ASP A 180 11.35 13.95 -11.64
CA ASP A 180 10.82 12.60 -11.43
C ASP A 180 10.28 12.46 -10.01
N CYS A 181 9.02 12.05 -9.83
CA CYS A 181 8.45 11.67 -8.53
C CYS A 181 8.67 10.19 -8.26
N TRP A 182 9.36 9.87 -7.18
CA TRP A 182 9.63 8.50 -6.75
C TRP A 182 8.83 8.13 -5.50
N ALA A 183 8.15 6.99 -5.55
CA ALA A 183 7.44 6.44 -4.40
C ALA A 183 7.52 4.91 -4.37
N LEU A 184 7.43 4.35 -3.16
CA LEU A 184 7.26 2.93 -2.91
C LEU A 184 5.80 2.64 -2.58
N PHE A 185 5.30 1.51 -3.04
CA PHE A 185 3.94 1.03 -2.83
C PHE A 185 3.94 -0.39 -2.25
N PRO A 186 4.38 -0.59 -0.99
CA PRO A 186 4.01 -1.79 -0.24
C PRO A 186 2.49 -1.83 -0.04
N ILE A 187 1.87 -2.93 -0.48
CA ILE A 187 0.46 -3.20 -0.22
C ILE A 187 0.40 -4.42 0.68
N PHE A 188 -0.05 -4.21 1.91
CA PHE A 188 -0.26 -5.27 2.89
C PHE A 188 -1.70 -5.76 2.83
N GLY A 189 -1.93 -7.00 3.22
CA GLY A 189 -3.27 -7.55 3.38
C GLY A 189 -3.27 -8.84 4.17
N LYS A 190 -4.46 -9.42 4.34
CA LYS A 190 -4.64 -10.68 5.05
C LYS A 190 -3.84 -11.82 4.41
N PHE A 191 -3.34 -12.74 5.24
CA PHE A 191 -2.49 -13.88 4.83
C PHE A 191 -3.20 -14.84 3.85
N TRP A 192 -4.52 -14.91 3.89
CA TRP A 192 -5.32 -15.72 2.97
C TRP A 192 -5.59 -15.06 1.61
N ILE A 193 -5.25 -13.78 1.43
CA ILE A 193 -5.36 -13.10 0.13
C ILE A 193 -4.18 -13.52 -0.74
N LYS A 194 -4.44 -13.95 -1.98
CA LYS A 194 -3.35 -14.33 -2.89
C LYS A 194 -2.47 -13.12 -3.22
N ARG A 195 -1.14 -13.29 -3.10
CA ARG A 195 -0.16 -12.26 -3.50
C ARG A 195 -0.30 -11.94 -4.99
N ARG A 196 -0.15 -10.66 -5.34
CA ARG A 196 -0.19 -10.20 -6.74
C ARG A 196 1.21 -10.35 -7.32
N ASP A 197 1.38 -11.36 -8.17
CA ASP A 197 2.64 -11.73 -8.79
C ASP A 197 2.75 -11.26 -10.25
N LEU A 198 1.91 -10.31 -10.66
CA LEU A 198 1.93 -9.76 -12.01
C LEU A 198 3.33 -9.19 -12.33
N GLY A 199 3.94 -9.69 -13.41
CA GLY A 199 5.30 -9.30 -13.81
C GLY A 199 6.44 -9.90 -12.97
N CYS A 200 6.14 -10.69 -11.93
CA CYS A 200 7.13 -11.37 -11.11
C CYS A 200 7.57 -12.71 -11.73
N THR A 201 8.23 -12.64 -12.89
CA THR A 201 8.63 -13.83 -13.67
C THR A 201 9.89 -14.54 -13.14
N GLN A 202 10.55 -13.98 -12.13
CA GLN A 202 11.79 -14.48 -11.55
C GLN A 202 11.53 -14.95 -10.11
N PRO A 203 12.26 -15.99 -9.63
CA PRO A 203 12.16 -16.39 -8.23
C PRO A 203 12.64 -15.25 -7.30
N PRO A 204 12.18 -15.23 -6.04
CA PRO A 204 12.76 -14.34 -5.04
C PRO A 204 14.28 -14.53 -4.93
N PRO A 205 15.05 -13.47 -4.65
CA PRO A 205 16.50 -13.56 -4.46
C PRO A 205 16.88 -14.56 -3.36
N ALA A 206 18.07 -15.18 -3.46
CA ALA A 206 18.53 -16.19 -2.50
C ALA A 206 18.45 -15.73 -1.03
N ARG A 207 18.73 -14.45 -0.75
CA ARG A 207 18.59 -13.87 0.59
C ARG A 207 17.16 -13.91 1.15
N ILE A 208 16.17 -13.77 0.27
CA ILE A 208 14.75 -13.85 0.62
C ILE A 208 14.36 -15.31 0.85
N LEU A 209 14.80 -16.22 -0.03
CA LEU A 209 14.54 -17.65 0.12
C LEU A 209 15.19 -18.23 1.38
N GLY A 210 16.34 -17.69 1.79
CA GLY A 210 17.09 -18.10 2.98
C GLY A 210 16.58 -17.50 4.30
N LEU A 211 15.50 -16.72 4.30
CA LEU A 211 14.96 -16.12 5.54
C LEU A 211 14.45 -17.21 6.49
N THR A 212 14.91 -17.13 7.74
CA THR A 212 14.48 -17.99 8.86
C THR A 212 13.54 -17.28 9.84
N ASP A 213 13.54 -15.94 9.84
CA ASP A 213 12.66 -15.13 10.69
C ASP A 213 11.17 -15.43 10.39
N PRO A 214 10.39 -15.89 11.38
CA PRO A 214 9.00 -16.27 11.16
C PRO A 214 8.10 -15.12 10.67
N LEU A 215 8.32 -13.89 11.18
CA LEU A 215 7.54 -12.72 10.78
C LEU A 215 7.85 -12.35 9.34
N LYS A 216 9.12 -12.26 8.95
CA LYS A 216 9.49 -11.94 7.55
C LYS A 216 9.00 -13.01 6.57
N ARG A 217 9.06 -14.28 6.97
CA ARG A 217 8.50 -15.39 6.19
C ARG A 217 6.98 -15.25 6.02
N GLN A 218 6.27 -14.82 7.06
CA GLN A 218 4.85 -14.51 6.97
C GLN A 218 4.57 -13.32 6.07
N LEU A 219 5.32 -12.22 6.23
CA LEU A 219 5.20 -11.03 5.38
C LEU A 219 5.38 -11.38 3.91
N LEU A 220 6.27 -12.32 3.59
CA LEU A 220 6.51 -12.77 2.21
C LEU A 220 5.63 -13.94 1.78
N GLY A 221 4.61 -14.30 2.55
CA GLY A 221 3.64 -15.34 2.23
C GLY A 221 4.21 -16.75 2.18
N PHE A 222 5.37 -17.01 2.79
CA PHE A 222 5.97 -18.35 2.83
C PHE A 222 5.30 -19.27 3.84
N ALA A 223 4.95 -18.75 5.02
CA ALA A 223 4.26 -19.47 6.08
C ALA A 223 3.70 -18.49 7.11
N LEU A 224 2.54 -18.81 7.68
CA LEU A 224 2.02 -18.10 8.85
C LEU A 224 2.94 -18.38 10.05
N ARG A 225 3.27 -17.36 10.84
CA ARG A 225 4.18 -17.55 11.98
C ARG A 225 3.49 -18.31 13.12
N PRO A 226 4.22 -19.06 13.96
CA PRO A 226 3.63 -19.82 15.07
C PRO A 226 2.79 -18.93 16.00
N GLY A 227 1.64 -19.44 16.44
CA GLY A 227 0.73 -18.75 17.34
C GLY A 227 -0.21 -17.72 16.69
N VAL A 228 -0.01 -17.40 15.40
CA VAL A 228 -0.95 -16.57 14.64
C VAL A 228 -1.95 -17.48 13.92
N GLN A 229 -3.23 -17.11 13.96
CA GLN A 229 -4.29 -17.76 13.20
C GLN A 229 -4.75 -16.84 12.08
N SER A 230 -4.88 -17.39 10.88
CA SER A 230 -5.52 -16.72 9.76
C SER A 230 -7.02 -16.76 9.97
N TYR A 231 -7.67 -15.59 9.85
CA TYR A 231 -9.08 -15.33 10.17
C TYR A 231 -10.05 -16.53 9.98
N LEU A 232 -10.81 -16.88 11.03
CA LEU A 232 -11.81 -17.96 11.04
C LEU A 232 -13.27 -17.49 10.94
N GLY A 233 -13.54 -16.19 10.84
CA GLY A 233 -14.92 -15.68 10.87
C GLY A 233 -15.45 -15.62 12.29
N ASP A 234 -15.18 -14.52 12.99
CA ASP A 234 -15.63 -14.32 14.36
C ASP A 234 -16.78 -13.30 14.39
N LEU A 235 -17.56 -13.36 15.48
CA LEU A 235 -18.87 -12.78 15.81
C LEU A 235 -19.13 -11.28 15.54
N ASP A 236 -18.23 -10.57 14.87
CA ASP A 236 -18.46 -9.19 14.45
C ASP A 236 -19.56 -9.19 13.38
N GLN A 237 -20.72 -8.65 13.75
CA GLN A 237 -21.85 -8.48 12.85
C GLN A 237 -21.41 -7.64 11.65
N TYR A 238 -21.20 -8.34 10.52
CA TYR A 238 -20.93 -7.75 9.23
C TYR A 238 -22.14 -6.95 8.80
N ASN A 239 -22.14 -5.66 9.13
CA ASN A 239 -23.28 -4.84 8.84
C ASN A 239 -22.90 -3.44 8.39
N ARG A 240 -22.59 -3.35 7.09
CA ARG A 240 -22.34 -2.09 6.37
C ARG A 240 -23.53 -1.13 6.35
N ARG A 241 -24.74 -1.55 6.74
CA ARG A 241 -25.96 -0.75 6.53
C ARG A 241 -26.57 -0.16 7.79
N GLY A 242 -26.12 -0.57 8.98
CA GLY A 242 -26.90 -0.35 10.20
C GLY A 242 -28.23 -1.12 10.22
N ASP A 243 -28.54 -1.90 9.17
CA ASP A 243 -29.72 -2.78 9.07
C ASP A 243 -29.36 -4.14 9.64
N PRO A 244 -29.89 -4.59 10.80
CA PRO A 244 -29.45 -5.81 11.48
C PRO A 244 -29.19 -6.94 10.50
N GLY A 245 -27.93 -7.43 10.46
CA GLY A 245 -27.51 -8.44 9.51
C GLY A 245 -28.47 -9.63 9.53
N LEU A 246 -28.79 -10.18 8.36
CA LEU A 246 -29.61 -11.37 8.25
C LEU A 246 -28.97 -12.50 9.06
N ASP A 247 -29.61 -12.86 10.16
CA ASP A 247 -29.22 -13.98 11.00
C ASP A 247 -29.66 -15.28 10.33
N PHE A 248 -28.74 -15.92 9.61
CA PHE A 248 -28.97 -17.19 8.92
C PHE A 248 -29.25 -18.36 9.90
N THR A 249 -29.17 -18.15 11.21
CA THR A 249 -29.47 -19.18 12.21
C THR A 249 -30.94 -19.27 12.60
N GLN A 250 -31.82 -18.38 12.11
CA GLN A 250 -33.24 -18.37 12.49
C GLN A 250 -34.15 -19.29 11.65
N HIS A 251 -33.59 -20.10 10.75
CA HIS A 251 -34.35 -21.00 9.87
C HIS A 251 -33.85 -22.46 9.87
N SER A 252 -33.38 -22.97 11.00
CA SER A 252 -33.06 -24.39 11.17
C SER A 252 -33.67 -24.98 12.43
#